data_AF-A0A935GNK8-F1
#
_entry.id   AF-A0A935GNK8-F1
#
_cell.length_a   1.000
_cell.length_b   1.000
_cell.length_c   1.000
_cell.angle_alpha   90.00
_cell.angle_beta   90.00
_cell.angle_gamma   90.00
#
_symmetry.space_group_name_H-M   'P 1'
#
loop_
_entity.id
_entity.type
_entity.pdbx_description
1 polymer ?
#
loop_
_entity_poly.entity_id
_entity_poly.type
_entity_poly.pdbx_seq_one_letter_code
_entity_poly.pdbx_strand_id
1 'polypeptide(L)'
;MDAIRDDVTTLVVPHNFTITGWFMRGAIREDDNTLETPTSDEPDGVFSRVFGHFFDPQIDRGLSTVYLRQQPRAVDWALLAGANVKPFPFGERENHYKIPDAREAMWRALTLKNYVLADDVYPANWGNGPTQKESLRKAYWATTFRALGDAVHLLQDMAQPQHTRNDAHSGLGCVLGSCAGGHDSYFEKYLRERTRGEKVVSIKEGINGPDTVTRIDIAPTQLDYQGYAKPAFANYGDYFATAVGGGNVGGRGLANYSNRGFYSFGTNIGSANAAQYPSPNPTGSGLGYDIISEPELKDSANRSLSGSAVFRIGTVVDTVTGVPEANVKLAAIGAWDQFLQQKDSRWGSYTLNYYNYDDQAKLLVPRAVAYSAGLIDYFFRGSIYVAPPPEGVYALVDHGDPASNCKDNCGFTKIKVRLANSTPAITPPGGEVTAQAMGSGMLVAVAKFRRNSCYTTELSGEYVADSQELPTEYYNRCVAAQPEEIVVSAPKVNTTLPACGAGTGSSCDTVAVPLTFTFPTQSPIPINAASLSLQIVFRGPLGAETDAVVVETVNVS
;
A
#
# COMPACT_ATOMS: atom_id res chain seq x y z
N MET A 1 17.07 14.03 -10.32
CA MET A 1 15.75 14.62 -10.02
C MET A 1 14.71 13.57 -10.33
N ASP A 2 13.77 13.42 -9.40
CA ASP A 2 12.62 12.53 -9.38
C ASP A 2 11.65 12.78 -10.56
N ALA A 3 12.02 12.36 -11.77
CA ALA A 3 11.05 12.27 -12.84
C ALA A 3 10.26 10.96 -12.66
N ILE A 4 9.15 11.04 -11.94
CA ILE A 4 8.06 10.06 -12.04
C ILE A 4 7.52 10.21 -13.48
N ARG A 5 8.17 9.53 -14.45
CA ARG A 5 7.89 9.38 -15.90
C ARG A 5 7.07 10.46 -16.65
N ASP A 6 7.82 11.17 -17.52
CA ASP A 6 7.57 11.70 -18.88
C ASP A 6 6.48 12.76 -19.21
N ASP A 7 6.95 13.84 -19.84
CA ASP A 7 6.28 15.09 -20.24
C ASP A 7 5.33 14.94 -21.45
N VAL A 8 5.08 13.70 -21.88
CA VAL A 8 4.31 13.36 -23.10
C VAL A 8 2.96 12.72 -22.78
N THR A 9 2.66 12.43 -21.51
CA THR A 9 1.41 11.76 -21.11
C THR A 9 0.38 12.73 -20.54
N THR A 10 -0.92 12.47 -20.74
CA THR A 10 -2.02 13.17 -20.07
C THR A 10 -2.16 12.79 -18.58
N LEU A 11 -1.23 12.02 -18.03
CA LEU A 11 -1.20 11.66 -16.62
C LEU A 11 -0.73 12.86 -15.81
N VAL A 12 -1.58 13.31 -14.88
CA VAL A 12 -1.16 14.28 -13.86
C VAL A 12 -0.27 13.54 -12.87
N VAL A 13 1.05 13.64 -13.07
CA VAL A 13 2.04 13.14 -12.11
C VAL A 13 1.88 13.94 -10.81
N PRO A 14 1.58 13.30 -9.66
CA PRO A 14 1.48 14.02 -8.40
C PRO A 14 2.81 14.66 -8.04
N HIS A 15 2.75 15.86 -7.46
CA HIS A 15 3.94 16.54 -7.02
C HIS A 15 4.73 15.68 -6.02
N ASN A 16 6.04 15.62 -6.17
CA ASN A 16 6.94 14.67 -5.51
C ASN A 16 6.91 14.70 -3.96
N PHE A 17 6.41 15.78 -3.37
CA PHE A 17 6.31 15.97 -1.92
C PHE A 17 4.86 15.96 -1.40
N THR A 18 3.95 15.29 -2.11
CA THR A 18 2.57 15.05 -1.67
C THR A 18 2.42 13.64 -1.11
N ILE A 19 1.35 13.40 -0.35
CA ILE A 19 1.00 12.04 0.12
C ILE A 19 0.89 11.08 -1.07
N THR A 20 0.17 11.48 -2.12
CA THR A 20 0.03 10.69 -3.35
C THR A 20 1.36 10.47 -4.05
N GLY A 21 2.24 11.48 -4.08
CA GLY A 21 3.59 11.35 -4.67
C GLY A 21 4.46 10.33 -3.95
N TRP A 22 4.47 10.33 -2.61
CA TRP A 22 5.22 9.34 -1.82
C TRP A 22 4.63 7.93 -1.94
N PHE A 23 3.30 7.83 -1.93
CA PHE A 23 2.62 6.57 -2.16
C PHE A 23 2.91 5.98 -3.55
N MET A 24 2.85 6.80 -4.60
CA MET A 24 3.22 6.38 -5.96
C MET A 24 4.70 6.05 -6.09
N ARG A 25 5.59 6.78 -5.42
CA ARG A 25 7.01 6.41 -5.34
C ARG A 25 7.14 5.01 -4.73
N GLY A 26 6.42 4.76 -3.64
CA GLY A 26 6.07 3.44 -3.07
C GLY A 26 5.84 2.37 -4.13
N ALA A 27 4.78 2.58 -4.88
CA ALA A 27 4.31 1.60 -5.84
C ALA A 27 5.25 1.40 -7.06
N ILE A 28 6.10 2.36 -7.39
CA ILE A 28 6.99 2.29 -8.56
C ILE A 28 8.36 1.70 -8.21
N ARG A 29 8.93 2.13 -7.08
CA ARG A 29 10.30 1.77 -6.70
C ARG A 29 10.40 0.36 -6.11
N GLU A 30 9.28 -0.29 -5.81
CA GLU A 30 9.28 -1.71 -5.47
C GLU A 30 9.82 -2.57 -6.63
N ASP A 31 9.72 -2.12 -7.90
CA ASP A 31 10.36 -2.76 -9.07
C ASP A 31 11.87 -2.48 -9.22
N ASP A 32 12.49 -1.72 -8.30
CA ASP A 32 13.89 -1.32 -8.45
C ASP A 32 14.82 -2.55 -8.58
N ASN A 33 15.83 -2.39 -9.45
CA ASN A 33 16.88 -3.36 -9.67
C ASN A 33 18.22 -2.69 -10.02
N THR A 34 19.31 -3.44 -9.88
CA THR A 34 20.67 -2.90 -10.06
C THR A 34 21.03 -2.50 -11.48
N LEU A 35 20.29 -2.98 -12.49
CA LEU A 35 20.58 -2.74 -13.91
C LEU A 35 19.86 -1.50 -14.45
N GLU A 36 18.59 -1.32 -14.07
CA GLU A 36 17.70 -0.33 -14.69
C GLU A 36 17.52 0.91 -13.83
N THR A 37 17.59 0.75 -12.51
CA THR A 37 17.40 1.83 -11.54
C THR A 37 18.60 1.93 -10.59
N PRO A 38 19.85 2.06 -11.10
CA PRO A 38 21.06 2.07 -10.27
C PRO A 38 21.12 3.26 -9.29
N THR A 39 20.19 4.22 -9.41
CA THR A 39 19.98 5.31 -8.47
C THR A 39 18.55 5.25 -7.93
N SER A 40 18.43 4.84 -6.67
CA SER A 40 17.18 4.71 -5.91
C SER A 40 17.37 5.19 -4.47
N ASP A 41 16.28 5.43 -3.77
CA ASP A 41 16.20 5.75 -2.34
C ASP A 41 16.24 4.50 -1.42
N GLU A 42 16.71 3.36 -1.95
CA GLU A 42 16.97 2.14 -1.19
C GLU A 42 18.10 2.33 -0.14
N PRO A 43 17.83 2.11 1.15
CA PRO A 43 18.88 2.04 2.16
C PRO A 43 19.91 0.94 1.85
N ASP A 44 21.18 1.21 2.11
CA ASP A 44 22.31 0.30 1.83
C ASP A 44 22.54 -0.06 0.34
N GLY A 45 21.90 0.71 -0.55
CA GLY A 45 22.10 0.66 -1.99
C GLY A 45 21.14 -0.29 -2.70
N VAL A 46 20.92 0.00 -3.98
CA VAL A 46 19.95 -0.69 -4.83
C VAL A 46 20.27 -2.19 -4.93
N PHE A 47 19.23 -3.01 -4.83
CA PHE A 47 19.26 -4.45 -5.12
C PHE A 47 17.99 -4.85 -5.88
N SER A 48 17.95 -6.07 -6.41
CA SER A 48 16.79 -6.58 -7.15
C SER A 48 15.64 -6.94 -6.22
N ARG A 49 14.72 -5.99 -5.99
CA ARG A 49 13.52 -6.17 -5.15
C ARG A 49 12.49 -7.11 -5.77
N VAL A 50 12.41 -7.09 -7.11
CA VAL A 50 11.58 -7.97 -7.98
C VAL A 50 11.57 -9.45 -7.65
N PHE A 51 12.60 -9.97 -6.97
CA PHE A 51 12.62 -11.35 -6.49
C PHE A 51 11.59 -11.64 -5.40
N GLY A 52 11.13 -10.62 -4.67
CA GLY A 52 10.10 -10.71 -3.64
C GLY A 52 8.67 -10.62 -4.16
N HIS A 53 8.44 -10.44 -5.46
CA HIS A 53 7.12 -10.07 -6.02
C HIS A 53 6.17 -11.25 -6.24
N PHE A 54 6.68 -12.47 -6.10
CA PHE A 54 5.96 -13.69 -6.41
C PHE A 54 5.32 -14.29 -5.17
N PHE A 55 4.09 -14.76 -5.31
CA PHE A 55 3.47 -15.63 -4.32
C PHE A 55 2.51 -16.59 -5.01
N ASP A 56 2.92 -17.86 -5.04
CA ASP A 56 2.14 -18.98 -5.54
C ASP A 56 1.34 -19.60 -4.39
N PRO A 57 0.03 -19.32 -4.26
CA PRO A 57 -0.78 -19.89 -3.19
C PRO A 57 -1.11 -21.37 -3.41
N GLN A 58 -0.96 -21.92 -4.63
CA GLN A 58 -1.23 -23.32 -4.89
C GLN A 58 -0.14 -24.23 -4.33
N ILE A 59 1.11 -23.76 -4.33
CA ILE A 59 2.28 -24.51 -3.88
C ILE A 59 2.87 -23.91 -2.58
N ASP A 60 2.35 -22.76 -2.16
CA ASP A 60 2.78 -21.99 -0.98
C ASP A 60 4.26 -21.60 -1.02
N ARG A 61 4.65 -20.86 -2.07
CA ARG A 61 6.05 -20.46 -2.29
C ARG A 61 6.19 -19.08 -2.95
N GLY A 62 7.33 -18.44 -2.72
CA GLY A 62 7.79 -17.30 -3.51
C GLY A 62 8.47 -17.75 -4.81
N LEU A 63 9.18 -16.82 -5.47
CA LEU A 63 9.87 -17.11 -6.73
C LEU A 63 10.85 -18.29 -6.55
N SER A 64 10.74 -19.29 -7.41
CA SER A 64 11.62 -20.45 -7.42
C SER A 64 11.90 -20.90 -8.85
N THR A 65 13.18 -20.88 -9.24
CA THR A 65 13.63 -21.34 -10.56
C THR A 65 14.83 -22.27 -10.41
N VAL A 66 15.21 -22.99 -11.46
CA VAL A 66 16.36 -23.92 -11.44
C VAL A 66 17.67 -23.22 -11.00
N TYR A 67 17.79 -21.92 -11.25
CA TYR A 67 19.00 -21.13 -10.98
C TYR A 67 18.87 -20.17 -9.80
N LEU A 68 17.69 -20.06 -9.19
CA LEU A 68 17.43 -19.19 -8.06
C LEU A 68 16.92 -20.02 -6.88
N ARG A 69 17.56 -19.83 -5.72
CA ARG A 69 16.99 -20.32 -4.45
C ARG A 69 15.59 -19.76 -4.27
N GLN A 70 14.72 -20.50 -3.59
CA GLN A 70 13.39 -20.04 -3.27
C GLN A 70 13.47 -18.70 -2.53
N GLN A 71 12.82 -17.69 -3.10
CA GLN A 71 12.69 -16.34 -2.57
C GLN A 71 11.53 -16.27 -1.56
N PRO A 72 11.46 -15.23 -0.72
CA PRO A 72 10.30 -15.01 0.14
C PRO A 72 9.01 -14.91 -0.70
N ARG A 73 7.87 -15.31 -0.10
CA ARG A 73 6.55 -15.02 -0.69
C ARG A 73 6.33 -13.51 -0.65
N ALA A 74 5.64 -12.94 -1.63
CA ALA A 74 5.29 -11.52 -1.64
C ALA A 74 4.62 -11.04 -0.33
N VAL A 75 3.73 -11.86 0.23
CA VAL A 75 3.11 -11.58 1.53
C VAL A 75 4.14 -11.53 2.68
N ASP A 76 5.16 -12.39 2.66
CA ASP A 76 6.22 -12.37 3.67
C ASP A 76 7.13 -11.16 3.47
N TRP A 77 7.45 -10.86 2.21
CA TRP A 77 8.28 -9.72 1.83
C TRP A 77 7.67 -8.39 2.29
N ALA A 78 6.34 -8.26 2.24
CA ALA A 78 5.57 -7.11 2.71
C ALA A 78 5.41 -7.03 4.24
N LEU A 79 5.51 -8.15 4.97
CA LEU A 79 5.06 -8.22 6.38
C LEU A 79 6.14 -8.63 7.39
N LEU A 80 7.09 -9.49 7.01
CA LEU A 80 8.00 -10.14 7.96
C LEU A 80 9.39 -9.50 7.93
N ALA A 81 9.91 -9.11 9.10
CA ALA A 81 11.25 -8.54 9.25
C ALA A 81 12.35 -9.45 8.64
N GLY A 82 12.27 -10.77 8.83
CA GLY A 82 13.25 -11.73 8.32
C GLY A 82 13.05 -12.19 6.86
N ALA A 83 12.07 -11.63 6.14
CA ALA A 83 11.91 -11.93 4.73
C ALA A 83 12.95 -11.14 3.93
N ASN A 84 14.02 -11.84 3.52
CA ASN A 84 15.12 -11.32 2.72
C ASN A 84 15.12 -11.94 1.33
N VAL A 85 15.31 -11.13 0.30
CA VAL A 85 15.63 -11.65 -1.03
C VAL A 85 17.06 -12.20 -1.02
N LYS A 86 17.28 -13.25 -1.81
CA LYS A 86 18.53 -14.04 -1.81
C LYS A 86 19.15 -14.05 -3.20
N PRO A 87 19.61 -12.89 -3.72
CA PRO A 87 20.16 -12.77 -5.07
C PRO A 87 21.54 -13.44 -5.15
N PHE A 88 21.70 -14.52 -5.91
CA PHE A 88 23.03 -15.09 -6.18
C PHE A 88 23.80 -14.20 -7.18
N PRO A 89 25.11 -13.93 -7.01
CA PRO A 89 26.05 -14.42 -5.98
C PRO A 89 26.16 -13.52 -4.73
N PHE A 90 25.25 -12.58 -4.53
CA PHE A 90 25.31 -11.59 -3.46
C PHE A 90 24.71 -12.13 -2.14
N GLY A 91 25.00 -11.45 -1.03
CA GLY A 91 24.40 -11.74 0.27
C GLY A 91 22.89 -11.46 0.29
N GLU A 92 22.21 -11.97 1.31
CA GLU A 92 20.79 -11.67 1.54
C GLU A 92 20.57 -10.16 1.65
N ARG A 93 19.45 -9.65 1.10
CA ARG A 93 19.06 -8.24 1.16
C ARG A 93 17.70 -8.11 1.84
N GLU A 94 17.63 -7.19 2.78
CA GLU A 94 16.45 -6.91 3.60
C GLU A 94 15.51 -5.92 2.92
N ASN A 95 14.21 -6.02 3.20
CA ASN A 95 13.24 -5.00 2.80
C ASN A 95 13.17 -3.92 3.89
N HIS A 96 13.36 -2.66 3.54
CA HIS A 96 13.21 -1.53 4.48
C HIS A 96 11.86 -0.80 4.39
N TYR A 97 10.92 -1.34 3.61
CA TYR A 97 9.64 -0.74 3.27
C TYR A 97 8.49 -1.74 3.47
N LYS A 98 8.43 -2.37 4.65
CA LYS A 98 7.36 -3.31 5.05
C LYS A 98 6.22 -2.58 5.75
N ILE A 99 5.09 -3.28 5.96
CA ILE A 99 3.97 -2.75 6.76
C ILE A 99 4.39 -2.38 8.21
N PRO A 100 5.20 -3.20 8.93
CA PRO A 100 5.74 -2.78 10.23
C PRO A 100 6.62 -1.52 10.16
N ASP A 101 7.38 -1.33 9.09
CA ASP A 101 8.19 -0.11 8.90
C ASP A 101 7.29 1.11 8.69
N ALA A 102 6.18 0.95 7.96
CA ALA A 102 5.16 1.98 7.85
C ALA A 102 4.54 2.33 9.22
N ARG A 103 4.28 1.34 10.09
CA ARG A 103 3.79 1.57 11.46
C ARG A 103 4.80 2.33 12.31
N GLU A 104 6.06 1.93 12.27
CA GLU A 104 7.14 2.60 13.00
C GLU A 104 7.34 4.03 12.50
N ALA A 105 7.35 4.24 11.19
CA ALA A 105 7.43 5.56 10.59
C ALA A 105 6.23 6.43 11.00
N MET A 106 5.01 5.91 10.97
CA MET A 106 3.81 6.63 11.43
C MET A 106 3.93 7.03 12.91
N TRP A 107 4.39 6.12 13.78
CA TRP A 107 4.64 6.42 15.19
C TRP A 107 5.64 7.56 15.37
N ARG A 108 6.78 7.51 14.67
CA ARG A 108 7.80 8.57 14.72
C ARG A 108 7.30 9.88 14.13
N ALA A 109 6.50 9.83 13.08
CA ALA A 109 5.87 11.01 12.49
C ALA A 109 4.94 11.71 13.48
N LEU A 110 4.22 10.94 14.31
CA LEU A 110 3.29 11.44 15.31
C LEU A 110 3.98 11.92 16.59
N THR A 111 5.06 11.28 17.01
CA THR A 111 5.61 11.47 18.36
C THR A 111 7.05 12.01 18.40
N LEU A 112 7.82 11.86 17.31
CA LEU A 112 9.29 11.97 17.32
C LEU A 112 9.93 11.13 18.45
N LYS A 113 9.37 9.95 18.69
CA LYS A 113 9.88 8.98 19.65
C LYS A 113 10.08 7.62 18.98
N ASN A 114 11.05 6.85 19.45
CA ASN A 114 11.19 5.45 19.05
C ASN A 114 10.17 4.56 19.80
N TYR A 115 10.19 3.24 19.58
CA TYR A 115 9.31 2.29 20.27
C TYR A 115 9.39 2.38 21.81
N VAL A 116 10.58 2.58 22.37
CA VAL A 116 10.80 2.69 23.83
C VAL A 116 10.68 4.13 24.35
N LEU A 117 10.10 5.03 23.54
CA LEU A 117 9.88 6.44 23.84
C LEU A 117 11.14 7.28 24.06
N ALA A 118 12.29 6.82 23.56
CA ALA A 118 13.49 7.64 23.55
C ALA A 118 13.42 8.70 22.43
N ASP A 119 14.08 9.83 22.68
CA ASP A 119 14.24 10.94 21.73
C ASP A 119 15.29 10.64 20.63
N ASP A 120 15.81 9.41 20.56
CA ASP A 120 16.89 8.96 19.66
C ASP A 120 16.41 8.65 18.22
N VAL A 121 15.44 9.43 17.73
CA VAL A 121 14.93 9.31 16.37
C VAL A 121 15.60 10.25 15.37
N TYR A 122 16.53 11.09 15.84
CA TYR A 122 17.23 12.03 14.97
C TYR A 122 18.42 11.33 14.30
N PRO A 123 18.54 11.38 12.97
CA PRO A 123 19.80 11.08 12.31
C PRO A 123 20.88 12.01 12.87
N ALA A 124 22.11 11.50 13.06
CA ALA A 124 23.18 12.22 13.76
C ALA A 124 23.49 13.63 13.22
N ASN A 125 23.15 13.91 11.96
CA ASN A 125 23.39 15.19 11.28
C ASN A 125 22.16 16.11 11.23
N TRP A 126 21.05 15.76 11.90
CA TRP A 126 19.81 16.53 11.88
C TRP A 126 19.73 17.47 13.09
N GLY A 127 19.47 18.76 12.86
CA GLY A 127 19.26 19.72 13.95
C GLY A 127 18.00 19.40 14.77
N ASN A 128 17.97 19.86 16.03
CA ASN A 128 16.86 19.62 16.97
C ASN A 128 15.94 20.85 17.16
N GLY A 129 16.06 21.86 16.31
CA GLY A 129 15.18 23.03 16.32
C GLY A 129 13.76 22.73 15.80
N PRO A 130 12.77 23.60 16.08
CA PRO A 130 11.38 23.38 15.68
C PRO A 130 11.18 23.10 14.18
N THR A 131 11.81 23.88 13.30
CA THR A 131 11.72 23.68 11.84
C THR A 131 12.31 22.34 11.39
N GLN A 132 13.43 21.91 11.98
CA GLN A 132 14.04 20.63 11.67
C GLN A 132 13.21 19.45 12.18
N LYS A 133 12.62 19.58 13.38
CA LYS A 133 11.67 18.61 13.94
C LYS A 133 10.42 18.46 13.07
N GLU A 134 9.85 19.56 12.61
CA GLU A 134 8.72 19.55 11.66
C GLU A 134 9.12 18.82 10.37
N SER A 135 10.28 19.15 9.82
CA SER A 135 10.79 18.52 8.59
C SER A 135 11.01 17.01 8.76
N LEU A 136 11.54 16.58 9.91
CA LEU A 136 11.74 15.18 10.24
C LEU A 136 10.41 14.41 10.38
N ARG A 137 9.39 15.01 11.03
CA ARG A 137 8.04 14.42 11.08
C ARG A 137 7.46 14.24 9.68
N LYS A 138 7.62 15.22 8.80
CA LYS A 138 7.18 15.14 7.40
C LYS A 138 7.92 14.03 6.64
N ALA A 139 9.23 13.85 6.90
CA ALA A 139 10.00 12.75 6.34
C ALA A 139 9.48 11.38 6.82
N TYR A 140 9.13 11.24 8.10
CA TYR A 140 8.52 10.00 8.60
C TYR A 140 7.12 9.73 8.04
N TRP A 141 6.30 10.77 7.83
CA TRP A 141 5.05 10.62 7.09
C TRP A 141 5.30 10.18 5.65
N ALA A 142 6.28 10.77 4.97
CA ALA A 142 6.69 10.34 3.65
C ALA A 142 7.11 8.86 3.62
N THR A 143 7.91 8.40 4.58
CA THR A 143 8.31 6.98 4.73
C THR A 143 7.09 6.08 4.96
N THR A 144 6.11 6.52 5.77
CA THR A 144 4.86 5.77 5.98
C THR A 144 4.16 5.50 4.64
N PHE A 145 3.98 6.54 3.81
CA PHE A 145 3.29 6.40 2.54
C PHE A 145 4.12 5.70 1.46
N ARG A 146 5.45 5.88 1.46
CA ARG A 146 6.37 5.09 0.62
C ARG A 146 6.15 3.61 0.88
N ALA A 147 6.36 3.15 2.12
CA ALA A 147 6.23 1.74 2.50
C ALA A 147 4.83 1.16 2.26
N LEU A 148 3.77 1.95 2.45
CA LEU A 148 2.42 1.51 2.06
C LEU A 148 2.27 1.30 0.55
N GLY A 149 2.92 2.13 -0.26
CA GLY A 149 2.95 1.94 -1.71
C GLY A 149 3.74 0.71 -2.14
N ASP A 150 4.88 0.38 -1.49
CA ASP A 150 5.60 -0.88 -1.74
C ASP A 150 4.72 -2.10 -1.42
N ALA A 151 4.03 -2.09 -0.28
CA ALA A 151 3.11 -3.17 0.09
C ALA A 151 1.93 -3.30 -0.90
N VAL A 152 1.43 -2.17 -1.39
CA VAL A 152 0.36 -2.14 -2.40
C VAL A 152 0.85 -2.63 -3.76
N HIS A 153 2.08 -2.34 -4.15
CA HIS A 153 2.69 -2.91 -5.36
C HIS A 153 2.67 -4.44 -5.32
N LEU A 154 3.18 -5.03 -4.23
CA LEU A 154 3.20 -6.49 -4.06
C LEU A 154 1.81 -7.11 -4.09
N LEU A 155 0.80 -6.40 -3.57
CA LEU A 155 -0.58 -6.83 -3.68
C LEU A 155 -1.09 -6.73 -5.12
N GLN A 156 -0.73 -5.68 -5.87
CA GLN A 156 -1.09 -5.51 -7.27
C GLN A 156 -0.45 -6.56 -8.17
N ASP A 157 0.76 -7.03 -7.84
CA ASP A 157 1.38 -8.18 -8.50
C ASP A 157 0.54 -9.45 -8.35
N MET A 158 -0.23 -9.59 -7.27
CA MET A 158 -1.16 -10.72 -7.13
C MET A 158 -2.31 -10.66 -8.15
N ALA A 159 -2.55 -9.50 -8.77
CA ALA A 159 -3.45 -9.34 -9.91
C ALA A 159 -2.80 -9.72 -11.25
N GLN A 160 -1.64 -10.36 -11.23
CA GLN A 160 -0.95 -10.87 -12.40
C GLN A 160 -0.77 -12.39 -12.31
N PRO A 161 -1.32 -13.18 -13.25
CA PRO A 161 -1.24 -14.65 -13.19
C PRO A 161 0.20 -15.16 -13.18
N GLN A 162 1.13 -14.45 -13.80
CA GLN A 162 2.56 -14.79 -13.85
C GLN A 162 3.19 -14.77 -12.44
N HIS A 163 2.91 -13.74 -11.64
CA HIS A 163 3.44 -13.59 -10.27
C HIS A 163 2.81 -14.58 -9.29
N THR A 164 1.59 -15.03 -9.57
CA THR A 164 0.89 -15.99 -8.72
C THR A 164 1.07 -17.44 -9.14
N ARG A 165 1.72 -17.70 -10.29
CA ARG A 165 2.00 -19.05 -10.81
C ARG A 165 3.48 -19.32 -11.04
N ASN A 166 4.34 -18.50 -10.42
CA ASN A 166 5.79 -18.66 -10.47
C ASN A 166 6.32 -18.76 -11.92
N ASP A 167 5.72 -17.99 -12.83
CA ASP A 167 6.15 -17.85 -14.22
C ASP A 167 7.21 -16.75 -14.23
N ALA A 168 8.49 -17.12 -14.27
CA ALA A 168 9.56 -16.21 -13.89
C ALA A 168 9.90 -15.16 -14.97
N HIS A 169 9.76 -13.88 -14.62
CA HIS A 169 10.15 -12.71 -15.43
C HIS A 169 10.68 -11.55 -14.54
N SER A 170 11.62 -11.88 -13.65
CA SER A 170 12.10 -11.03 -12.55
C SER A 170 13.24 -10.03 -12.88
N GLY A 171 13.22 -9.34 -14.03
CA GLY A 171 14.18 -8.25 -14.36
C GLY A 171 15.67 -8.59 -14.53
N LEU A 172 16.16 -9.77 -14.12
CA LEU A 172 17.53 -10.22 -14.36
C LEU A 172 17.64 -10.92 -15.73
N GLY A 173 18.33 -10.26 -16.67
CA GLY A 173 18.70 -10.85 -17.96
C GLY A 173 19.30 -12.26 -17.82
N CYS A 174 19.20 -13.06 -18.88
CA CYS A 174 19.43 -14.51 -18.82
C CYS A 174 20.78 -14.86 -18.17
N VAL A 175 20.74 -15.61 -17.08
CA VAL A 175 21.95 -16.15 -16.45
C VAL A 175 22.30 -17.44 -17.16
N LEU A 176 23.49 -17.50 -17.77
CA LEU A 176 24.07 -18.70 -18.38
C LEU A 176 23.16 -19.40 -19.42
N GLY A 177 22.49 -18.62 -20.27
CA GLY A 177 21.67 -19.15 -21.37
C GLY A 177 20.26 -19.61 -20.96
N SER A 178 19.90 -19.50 -19.68
CA SER A 178 18.53 -19.68 -19.21
C SER A 178 17.97 -18.36 -18.71
N CYS A 179 16.85 -17.92 -19.29
CA CYS A 179 16.18 -16.68 -18.92
C CYS A 179 15.34 -16.91 -17.66
N ALA A 180 16.02 -17.03 -16.52
CA ALA A 180 15.41 -17.30 -15.22
C ALA A 180 14.71 -16.07 -14.61
N GLY A 181 14.70 -14.93 -15.31
CA GLY A 181 14.12 -13.68 -14.80
C GLY A 181 14.03 -12.55 -15.82
N GLY A 182 13.61 -12.81 -17.07
CA GLY A 182 13.57 -11.76 -18.10
C GLY A 182 12.80 -10.48 -17.70
N HIS A 183 13.23 -9.32 -18.20
CA HIS A 183 12.59 -8.00 -17.99
C HIS A 183 11.12 -7.98 -18.44
N ASP A 184 10.26 -7.25 -17.68
CA ASP A 184 8.84 -6.93 -17.95
C ASP A 184 8.17 -7.90 -18.95
N SER A 185 7.30 -8.77 -18.46
CA SER A 185 6.46 -9.63 -19.29
C SER A 185 5.72 -8.80 -20.35
N TYR A 186 5.34 -9.43 -21.47
CA TYR A 186 4.54 -8.73 -22.48
C TYR A 186 3.24 -8.18 -21.87
N PHE A 187 2.63 -8.91 -20.94
CA PHE A 187 1.45 -8.46 -20.21
C PHE A 187 1.72 -7.15 -19.46
N GLU A 188 2.81 -7.05 -18.69
CA GLU A 188 3.19 -5.82 -17.97
C GLU A 188 3.44 -4.66 -18.93
N LYS A 189 4.15 -4.90 -20.05
CA LYS A 189 4.37 -3.88 -21.10
C LYS A 189 3.05 -3.43 -21.72
N TYR A 190 2.18 -4.38 -22.06
CA TYR A 190 0.89 -4.12 -22.68
C TYR A 190 -0.03 -3.31 -21.75
N LEU A 191 -0.15 -3.70 -20.48
CA LEU A 191 -0.95 -2.97 -19.50
C LEU A 191 -0.38 -1.59 -19.21
N ARG A 192 0.95 -1.47 -19.08
CA ARG A 192 1.63 -0.17 -18.90
C ARG A 192 1.22 0.83 -19.97
N GLU A 193 1.25 0.45 -21.24
CA GLU A 193 0.85 1.39 -22.30
C GLU A 193 -0.65 1.73 -22.25
N ARG A 194 -1.51 0.79 -21.82
CA ARG A 194 -2.95 1.07 -21.59
C ARG A 194 -3.22 2.05 -20.46
N THR A 195 -2.28 2.25 -19.54
CA THR A 195 -2.37 3.30 -18.51
C THR A 195 -2.12 4.70 -19.07
N ARG A 196 -1.36 4.83 -20.16
CA ARG A 196 -0.89 6.13 -20.69
C ARG A 196 -1.93 6.88 -21.52
N GLY A 197 -2.94 6.18 -22.02
CA GLY A 197 -4.00 6.78 -22.85
C GLY A 197 -3.55 7.21 -24.25
N GLU A 198 -2.37 6.80 -24.70
CA GLU A 198 -1.87 7.04 -26.04
C GLU A 198 -2.62 6.18 -27.07
N LYS A 199 -2.86 6.72 -28.28
CA LYS A 199 -3.67 6.04 -29.30
C LYS A 199 -2.95 4.88 -30.00
N VAL A 200 -1.64 5.02 -30.23
CA VAL A 200 -0.79 3.96 -30.77
C VAL A 200 0.60 4.07 -30.15
N VAL A 201 1.13 2.98 -29.59
CA VAL A 201 2.48 2.94 -28.98
C VAL A 201 3.26 1.73 -29.48
N SER A 202 4.57 1.88 -29.69
CA SER A 202 5.44 0.77 -30.14
C SER A 202 6.19 0.11 -28.98
N ILE A 203 5.79 -1.11 -28.61
CA ILE A 203 6.41 -1.92 -27.56
C ILE A 203 7.54 -2.81 -28.13
N LYS A 204 8.59 -3.05 -27.34
CA LYS A 204 9.71 -3.91 -27.72
C LYS A 204 9.32 -5.39 -27.60
N GLU A 205 9.47 -6.14 -28.70
CA GLU A 205 9.28 -7.59 -28.73
C GLU A 205 10.53 -8.34 -28.22
N GLY A 206 10.44 -9.00 -27.07
CA GLY A 206 11.45 -9.99 -26.68
C GLY A 206 11.92 -9.94 -25.23
N ILE A 207 12.59 -11.03 -24.87
CA ILE A 207 13.06 -11.35 -23.51
C ILE A 207 14.55 -11.01 -23.35
N ASN A 208 15.35 -10.91 -24.43
CA ASN A 208 16.71 -10.32 -24.48
C ASN A 208 17.22 -10.19 -25.94
N GLY A 209 17.89 -9.08 -26.28
CA GLY A 209 18.65 -8.91 -27.54
C GLY A 209 19.08 -7.46 -27.82
N PRO A 210 20.30 -7.19 -28.36
CA PRO A 210 20.78 -5.84 -28.66
C PRO A 210 20.02 -5.25 -29.85
N ASP A 211 19.29 -4.14 -29.64
CA ASP A 211 18.75 -3.14 -30.60
C ASP A 211 18.20 -3.55 -32.00
N THR A 212 18.09 -4.83 -32.32
CA THR A 212 17.43 -5.38 -33.52
C THR A 212 16.02 -5.89 -33.22
N VAL A 213 15.49 -5.56 -32.05
CA VAL A 213 14.15 -5.97 -31.59
C VAL A 213 13.06 -5.34 -32.46
N THR A 214 12.24 -6.19 -33.09
CA THR A 214 11.00 -5.80 -33.75
C THR A 214 10.14 -5.00 -32.76
N ARG A 215 9.68 -3.83 -33.16
CA ARG A 215 8.72 -3.06 -32.37
C ARG A 215 7.32 -3.35 -32.88
N ILE A 216 6.38 -3.53 -31.97
CA ILE A 216 4.99 -3.84 -32.31
C ILE A 216 4.14 -2.65 -31.90
N ASP A 217 3.37 -2.13 -32.84
CA ASP A 217 2.38 -1.12 -32.56
C ASP A 217 1.19 -1.75 -31.83
N ILE A 218 0.72 -1.07 -30.79
CA ILE A 218 -0.50 -1.41 -30.08
C ILE A 218 -1.45 -0.22 -30.11
N ALA A 219 -2.75 -0.47 -30.24
CA ALA A 219 -3.85 0.48 -30.11
C ALA A 219 -4.59 0.17 -28.79
N PRO A 220 -4.02 0.57 -27.64
CA PRO A 220 -4.51 0.13 -26.34
C PRO A 220 -5.90 0.70 -26.04
N THR A 221 -6.81 -0.14 -25.57
CA THR A 221 -8.03 0.33 -24.90
C THR A 221 -7.67 0.71 -23.46
N GLN A 222 -8.12 1.89 -22.99
CA GLN A 222 -7.87 2.32 -21.62
C GLN A 222 -8.39 1.31 -20.60
N LEU A 223 -7.69 1.21 -19.46
CA LEU A 223 -8.09 0.33 -18.37
C LEU A 223 -9.32 0.89 -17.65
N ASP A 224 -10.23 -0.01 -17.26
CA ASP A 224 -11.27 0.30 -16.28
C ASP A 224 -10.76 -0.04 -14.89
N TYR A 225 -10.72 0.97 -14.02
CA TYR A 225 -10.28 0.86 -12.63
C TYR A 225 -11.44 0.66 -11.66
N GLN A 226 -12.69 0.75 -12.13
CA GLN A 226 -13.90 0.73 -11.31
C GLN A 226 -14.61 -0.63 -11.38
N GLY A 227 -15.67 -0.79 -10.59
CA GLY A 227 -16.59 -1.92 -10.72
C GLY A 227 -16.31 -3.12 -9.81
N TYR A 228 -15.41 -2.98 -8.82
CA TYR A 228 -15.23 -3.99 -7.78
C TYR A 228 -15.35 -3.38 -6.37
N ALA A 229 -16.13 -4.04 -5.50
CA ALA A 229 -16.30 -3.59 -4.12
C ALA A 229 -15.04 -3.91 -3.30
N LYS A 230 -14.64 -2.99 -2.42
CA LYS A 230 -13.49 -3.18 -1.53
C LYS A 230 -13.74 -4.37 -0.59
N PRO A 231 -12.96 -5.46 -0.64
CA PRO A 231 -13.04 -6.49 0.37
C PRO A 231 -12.44 -5.97 1.68
N ALA A 232 -13.00 -6.39 2.81
CA ALA A 232 -12.49 -6.03 4.13
C ALA A 232 -12.03 -7.31 4.85
N PHE A 233 -10.71 -7.52 4.96
CA PHE A 233 -10.16 -8.65 5.72
C PHE A 233 -9.63 -8.20 7.08
N ALA A 234 -9.62 -9.13 8.04
CA ALA A 234 -9.17 -8.89 9.40
C ALA A 234 -7.67 -9.17 9.62
N ASN A 235 -6.92 -9.48 8.55
CA ASN A 235 -5.48 -9.68 8.55
C ASN A 235 -4.89 -9.16 7.23
N TYR A 236 -3.65 -8.67 7.27
CA TYR A 236 -2.95 -8.26 6.04
C TYR A 236 -2.76 -9.41 5.04
N GLY A 237 -2.38 -10.60 5.54
CA GLY A 237 -2.12 -11.76 4.69
C GLY A 237 -3.34 -12.21 3.87
N ASP A 238 -4.55 -12.01 4.41
CA ASP A 238 -5.80 -12.40 3.76
C ASP A 238 -6.10 -11.60 2.47
N TYR A 239 -5.56 -10.37 2.35
CA TYR A 239 -5.63 -9.62 1.09
C TYR A 239 -4.84 -10.33 -0.03
N PHE A 240 -3.73 -10.99 0.32
CA PHE A 240 -2.93 -11.78 -0.63
C PHE A 240 -3.56 -13.16 -0.86
N ALA A 241 -3.72 -13.96 0.19
CA ALA A 241 -4.36 -15.27 0.14
C ALA A 241 -4.97 -15.65 1.49
N THR A 242 -6.20 -16.20 1.47
CA THR A 242 -6.86 -16.73 2.69
C THR A 242 -6.73 -18.25 2.81
N ALA A 243 -6.21 -18.91 1.78
CA ALA A 243 -5.99 -20.35 1.75
C ALA A 243 -4.83 -20.67 0.81
N VAL A 244 -4.08 -21.72 1.12
CA VAL A 244 -2.95 -22.20 0.31
C VAL A 244 -3.05 -23.70 0.05
N GLY A 245 -2.20 -24.24 -0.83
CA GLY A 245 -2.19 -25.65 -1.15
C GLY A 245 -3.49 -26.10 -1.83
N GLY A 246 -4.03 -27.24 -1.42
CA GLY A 246 -5.34 -27.73 -1.90
C GLY A 246 -6.51 -26.79 -1.58
N GLY A 247 -6.38 -25.89 -0.60
CA GLY A 247 -7.41 -24.92 -0.23
C GLY A 247 -7.50 -23.69 -1.15
N ASN A 248 -6.49 -23.47 -2.00
CA ASN A 248 -6.40 -22.32 -2.91
C ASN A 248 -7.67 -22.11 -3.76
N VAL A 249 -8.31 -23.21 -4.17
CA VAL A 249 -9.56 -23.18 -4.96
C VAL A 249 -10.71 -22.44 -4.28
N GLY A 250 -10.75 -22.43 -2.94
CA GLY A 250 -11.74 -21.72 -2.14
C GLY A 250 -11.23 -20.41 -1.52
N GLY A 251 -9.93 -20.10 -1.68
CA GLY A 251 -9.32 -18.91 -1.09
C GLY A 251 -9.88 -17.61 -1.65
N ARG A 252 -9.83 -16.52 -0.89
CA ARG A 252 -10.47 -15.24 -1.20
C ARG A 252 -9.50 -14.09 -1.36
N GLY A 253 -8.20 -14.32 -1.19
CA GLY A 253 -7.19 -13.31 -1.46
C GLY A 253 -6.99 -13.11 -2.97
N LEU A 254 -6.37 -12.00 -3.35
CA LEU A 254 -6.17 -11.65 -4.76
C LEU A 254 -5.30 -12.68 -5.49
N ALA A 255 -4.29 -13.22 -4.80
CA ALA A 255 -3.43 -14.27 -5.33
C ALA A 255 -4.22 -15.54 -5.61
N ASN A 256 -5.19 -15.89 -4.74
CA ASN A 256 -6.04 -17.05 -4.96
C ASN A 256 -6.89 -16.88 -6.22
N TYR A 257 -7.49 -15.70 -6.42
CA TYR A 257 -8.33 -15.40 -7.58
C TYR A 257 -7.53 -15.48 -8.88
N SER A 258 -6.38 -14.80 -8.93
CA SER A 258 -5.50 -14.78 -10.10
C SER A 258 -4.93 -16.16 -10.43
N ASN A 259 -4.37 -16.85 -9.41
CA ASN A 259 -3.76 -18.17 -9.58
C ASN A 259 -4.75 -19.19 -10.14
N ARG A 260 -5.96 -19.31 -9.57
CA ARG A 260 -6.91 -20.35 -10.01
C ARG A 260 -7.72 -19.97 -11.25
N GLY A 261 -7.80 -18.68 -11.56
CA GLY A 261 -8.69 -18.13 -12.58
C GLY A 261 -8.08 -18.11 -13.98
N PHE A 262 -6.76 -17.95 -14.09
CA PHE A 262 -6.10 -17.69 -15.37
C PHE A 262 -4.85 -18.54 -15.55
N TYR A 263 -4.52 -18.90 -16.79
CA TYR A 263 -3.21 -19.44 -17.11
C TYR A 263 -2.18 -18.32 -17.21
N SER A 264 -0.91 -18.66 -16.99
CA SER A 264 0.24 -17.86 -17.42
C SER A 264 0.91 -18.52 -18.64
N PHE A 265 1.89 -17.87 -19.27
CA PHE A 265 2.57 -18.43 -20.43
C PHE A 265 3.29 -19.75 -20.10
N GLY A 266 4.09 -19.76 -19.02
CA GLY A 266 4.83 -20.93 -18.55
C GLY A 266 3.97 -22.04 -17.94
N THR A 267 2.70 -21.76 -17.62
CA THR A 267 1.78 -22.69 -16.94
C THR A 267 0.49 -22.96 -17.74
N ASN A 268 0.53 -22.69 -19.05
CA ASN A 268 -0.59 -22.89 -19.96
C ASN A 268 -0.87 -24.38 -20.22
N ILE A 269 -1.98 -24.68 -20.89
CA ILE A 269 -2.45 -26.04 -21.17
C ILE A 269 -1.34 -26.88 -21.81
N GLY A 270 -1.06 -28.03 -21.19
CA GLY A 270 -0.04 -28.98 -21.67
C GLY A 270 1.41 -28.54 -21.49
N SER A 271 1.68 -27.41 -20.82
CA SER A 271 3.05 -27.03 -20.45
C SER A 271 3.62 -27.97 -19.37
N ALA A 272 4.96 -28.03 -19.27
CA ALA A 272 5.65 -28.90 -18.31
C ALA A 272 5.24 -28.63 -16.84
N ASN A 273 4.86 -27.39 -16.52
CA ASN A 273 4.47 -26.98 -15.18
C ASN A 273 2.95 -26.93 -14.98
N ALA A 274 2.15 -27.13 -16.03
CA ALA A 274 0.69 -27.03 -15.96
C ALA A 274 0.10 -27.94 -14.88
N ALA A 275 0.58 -29.19 -14.80
CA ALA A 275 0.07 -30.19 -13.86
C ALA A 275 0.20 -29.80 -12.37
N GLN A 276 1.03 -28.81 -12.04
CA GLN A 276 1.15 -28.29 -10.67
C GLN A 276 -0.06 -27.42 -10.26
N TYR A 277 -0.83 -26.93 -11.24
CA TYR A 277 -1.97 -26.03 -11.04
C TYR A 277 -3.27 -26.72 -11.49
N PRO A 278 -4.14 -27.14 -10.54
CA PRO A 278 -5.35 -27.89 -10.88
C PRO A 278 -6.43 -27.03 -11.54
N SER A 279 -6.38 -25.70 -11.39
CA SER A 279 -7.36 -24.76 -11.93
C SER A 279 -6.66 -23.54 -12.55
N PRO A 280 -7.01 -23.10 -13.78
CA PRO A 280 -7.91 -23.80 -14.68
C PRO A 280 -7.30 -25.15 -15.13
N ASN A 281 -8.14 -26.10 -15.54
CA ASN A 281 -7.72 -27.49 -15.73
C ASN A 281 -6.46 -27.60 -16.61
N PRO A 282 -5.36 -28.24 -16.18
CA PRO A 282 -4.09 -28.19 -16.88
C PRO A 282 -4.06 -28.89 -18.24
N THR A 283 -5.07 -29.74 -18.52
CA THR A 283 -5.27 -30.40 -19.83
C THR A 283 -6.22 -29.62 -20.74
N GLY A 284 -6.81 -28.53 -20.24
CA GLY A 284 -7.89 -27.80 -20.89
C GLY A 284 -9.23 -28.54 -20.87
N SER A 285 -9.34 -29.71 -20.23
CA SER A 285 -10.60 -30.45 -20.13
C SER A 285 -11.69 -29.59 -19.46
N GLY A 286 -12.90 -29.64 -20.02
CA GLY A 286 -14.04 -28.84 -19.57
C GLY A 286 -14.09 -27.40 -20.10
N LEU A 287 -13.05 -26.92 -20.80
CA LEU A 287 -13.10 -25.61 -21.45
C LEU A 287 -13.86 -25.68 -22.79
N GLY A 288 -14.59 -24.60 -23.09
CA GLY A 288 -15.26 -24.39 -24.36
C GLY A 288 -14.32 -23.85 -25.45
N TYR A 289 -14.88 -23.57 -26.61
CA TYR A 289 -14.17 -22.91 -27.71
C TYR A 289 -14.86 -21.61 -28.08
N ASP A 290 -14.06 -20.63 -28.46
CA ASP A 290 -14.51 -19.42 -29.14
C ASP A 290 -13.64 -19.20 -30.37
N ILE A 291 -14.23 -18.68 -31.44
CA ILE A 291 -13.54 -18.45 -32.72
C ILE A 291 -13.82 -17.03 -33.16
N ILE A 292 -12.76 -16.24 -33.26
CA ILE A 292 -12.82 -14.90 -33.85
C ILE A 292 -12.30 -15.02 -35.28
N SER A 293 -13.15 -14.71 -36.26
CA SER A 293 -12.78 -14.74 -37.69
C SER A 293 -12.77 -13.33 -38.27
N GLU A 294 -12.29 -13.19 -39.49
CA GLU A 294 -12.49 -11.97 -40.26
C GLU A 294 -13.99 -11.64 -40.43
N PRO A 295 -14.41 -10.35 -40.36
CA PRO A 295 -13.59 -9.14 -40.21
C PRO A 295 -13.28 -8.71 -38.75
N GLU A 296 -13.78 -9.42 -37.74
CA GLU A 296 -13.62 -9.10 -36.31
C GLU A 296 -12.22 -9.43 -35.77
N LEU A 297 -11.47 -10.30 -36.45
CA LEU A 297 -10.10 -10.62 -36.10
C LEU A 297 -9.18 -9.42 -36.35
N LYS A 298 -8.56 -8.93 -35.27
CA LYS A 298 -7.64 -7.80 -35.27
C LYS A 298 -6.32 -8.20 -34.62
N ASP A 299 -5.27 -7.47 -34.96
CA ASP A 299 -4.05 -7.47 -34.18
C ASP A 299 -4.10 -6.42 -33.06
N SER A 300 -3.04 -6.36 -32.26
CA SER A 300 -2.93 -5.42 -31.15
C SER A 300 -2.94 -3.95 -31.60
N ALA A 301 -2.69 -3.64 -32.88
CA ALA A 301 -2.75 -2.31 -33.48
C ALA A 301 -4.13 -1.99 -34.08
N ASN A 302 -5.14 -2.83 -33.84
CA ASN A 302 -6.49 -2.74 -34.41
C ASN A 302 -6.54 -2.86 -35.95
N ARG A 303 -5.56 -3.53 -36.57
CA ARG A 303 -5.55 -3.83 -38.01
C ARG A 303 -6.25 -5.17 -38.25
N SER A 304 -7.04 -5.27 -39.33
CA SER A 304 -7.68 -6.53 -39.74
C SER A 304 -6.65 -7.61 -40.07
N LEU A 305 -6.87 -8.81 -39.55
CA LEU A 305 -6.13 -10.01 -39.94
C LEU A 305 -7.05 -10.94 -40.75
N SER A 306 -6.47 -11.67 -41.69
CA SER A 306 -7.18 -12.72 -42.43
C SER A 306 -7.16 -14.05 -41.66
N GLY A 307 -8.24 -14.82 -41.80
CA GLY A 307 -8.39 -16.13 -41.17
C GLY A 307 -9.14 -16.08 -39.84
N SER A 308 -8.77 -16.97 -38.91
CA SER A 308 -9.46 -17.15 -37.63
C SER A 308 -8.50 -17.45 -36.49
N ALA A 309 -8.72 -16.85 -35.33
CA ALA A 309 -8.09 -17.23 -34.07
C ALA A 309 -9.04 -18.08 -33.22
N VAL A 310 -8.52 -19.15 -32.63
CA VAL A 310 -9.29 -20.07 -31.80
C VAL A 310 -8.85 -19.93 -30.35
N PHE A 311 -9.82 -19.83 -29.43
CA PHE A 311 -9.59 -19.66 -28.00
C PHE A 311 -10.21 -20.80 -27.21
N ARG A 312 -9.59 -21.15 -26.08
CA ARG A 312 -10.23 -21.92 -25.00
C ARG A 312 -10.89 -20.94 -24.05
N ILE A 313 -12.20 -21.07 -23.90
CA ILE A 313 -12.98 -20.24 -23.00
C ILE A 313 -13.43 -21.01 -21.77
N GLY A 314 -13.53 -20.32 -20.64
CA GLY A 314 -13.94 -20.93 -19.38
C GLY A 314 -14.68 -19.97 -18.48
N THR A 315 -14.98 -20.46 -17.29
CA THR A 315 -15.60 -19.68 -16.21
C THR A 315 -14.55 -19.34 -15.17
N VAL A 316 -14.45 -18.06 -14.82
CA VAL A 316 -13.61 -17.57 -13.71
C VAL A 316 -14.51 -17.28 -12.52
N VAL A 317 -14.28 -17.97 -11.41
CA VAL A 317 -15.12 -17.86 -10.20
C VAL A 317 -14.47 -16.94 -9.17
N ASP A 318 -15.22 -15.89 -8.83
CA ASP A 318 -14.91 -15.03 -7.69
C ASP A 318 -15.52 -15.60 -6.41
N THR A 319 -14.67 -15.97 -5.45
CA THR A 319 -15.08 -16.55 -4.16
C THR A 319 -15.42 -15.49 -3.10
N VAL A 320 -15.11 -14.22 -3.35
CA VAL A 320 -15.54 -13.08 -2.52
C VAL A 320 -16.98 -12.72 -2.83
N THR A 321 -17.34 -12.59 -4.11
CA THR A 321 -18.71 -12.21 -4.52
C THR A 321 -19.61 -13.41 -4.78
N GLY A 322 -19.03 -14.59 -5.03
CA GLY A 322 -19.76 -15.78 -5.49
C GLY A 322 -20.23 -15.67 -6.95
N VAL A 323 -19.90 -14.58 -7.66
CA VAL A 323 -20.35 -14.33 -9.03
C VAL A 323 -19.30 -14.85 -10.02
N PRO A 324 -19.65 -15.83 -10.88
CA PRO A 324 -18.77 -16.29 -11.94
C PRO A 324 -18.82 -15.37 -13.17
N GLU A 325 -17.68 -15.16 -13.82
CA GLU A 325 -17.61 -14.61 -15.18
C GLU A 325 -17.47 -15.77 -16.17
N ALA A 326 -18.41 -15.91 -17.10
CA ALA A 326 -18.39 -16.95 -18.13
C ALA A 326 -17.73 -16.46 -19.43
N ASN A 327 -17.37 -17.42 -20.29
CA ASN A 327 -16.81 -17.18 -21.62
C ASN A 327 -15.50 -16.37 -21.65
N VAL A 328 -14.73 -16.42 -20.56
CA VAL A 328 -13.42 -15.76 -20.44
C VAL A 328 -12.40 -16.50 -21.30
N LYS A 329 -11.66 -15.80 -22.16
CA LYS A 329 -10.60 -16.37 -23.01
C LYS A 329 -9.38 -16.70 -22.16
N LEU A 330 -9.24 -17.95 -21.77
CA LEU A 330 -8.16 -18.42 -20.88
C LEU A 330 -6.88 -18.78 -21.65
N ALA A 331 -7.00 -19.31 -22.86
CA ALA A 331 -5.86 -19.64 -23.71
C ALA A 331 -6.20 -19.44 -25.20
N ALA A 332 -5.20 -19.16 -26.02
CA ALA A 332 -5.31 -19.16 -27.48
C ALA A 332 -4.66 -20.42 -28.06
N ILE A 333 -5.21 -20.96 -29.14
CA ILE A 333 -4.62 -22.02 -29.94
C ILE A 333 -3.97 -21.37 -31.16
N GLY A 334 -2.66 -21.52 -31.31
CA GLY A 334 -1.95 -20.88 -32.39
C GLY A 334 -0.86 -21.76 -33.00
N ALA A 335 -0.76 -21.70 -34.33
CA ALA A 335 0.54 -21.75 -35.00
C ALA A 335 1.32 -20.44 -34.81
N TRP A 336 0.69 -19.44 -34.19
CA TRP A 336 1.27 -18.13 -33.92
C TRP A 336 1.60 -17.95 -32.45
N ASP A 337 2.59 -17.11 -32.15
CA ASP A 337 3.00 -16.79 -30.78
C ASP A 337 2.07 -15.74 -30.11
N GLN A 338 2.48 -15.22 -28.94
CA GLN A 338 1.70 -14.22 -28.19
C GLN A 338 1.41 -12.92 -28.96
N PHE A 339 2.13 -12.68 -30.04
CA PHE A 339 2.01 -11.52 -30.91
C PHE A 339 1.24 -11.82 -32.19
N LEU A 340 0.66 -13.02 -32.29
CA LEU A 340 0.06 -13.53 -33.53
C LEU A 340 1.09 -13.58 -34.68
N GLN A 341 2.37 -13.86 -34.41
CA GLN A 341 3.40 -14.12 -35.43
C GLN A 341 3.60 -15.61 -35.68
N GLN A 342 3.73 -16.00 -36.95
CA GLN A 342 3.81 -17.40 -37.37
C GLN A 342 5.04 -18.09 -36.76
N LYS A 343 4.81 -19.12 -35.94
CA LYS A 343 5.83 -20.04 -35.43
C LYS A 343 5.93 -21.24 -36.37
N ASP A 344 7.16 -21.68 -36.62
CA ASP A 344 7.47 -22.82 -37.48
C ASP A 344 7.15 -24.20 -36.84
N SER A 345 6.23 -24.26 -35.86
CA SER A 345 5.86 -25.48 -35.16
C SER A 345 4.65 -26.14 -35.80
N ARG A 346 4.87 -27.32 -36.40
CA ARG A 346 3.85 -28.19 -37.06
C ARG A 346 2.76 -28.75 -36.12
N TRP A 347 2.69 -28.28 -34.87
CA TRP A 347 1.72 -28.71 -33.86
C TRP A 347 1.24 -27.47 -33.11
N GLY A 348 -0.05 -27.15 -33.23
CA GLY A 348 -0.66 -26.00 -32.56
C GLY A 348 -0.32 -26.01 -31.07
N SER A 349 0.32 -24.94 -30.60
CA SER A 349 0.67 -24.77 -29.19
C SER A 349 -0.34 -23.83 -28.55
N TYR A 350 -0.62 -24.05 -27.26
CA TYR A 350 -1.38 -23.08 -26.48
C TYR A 350 -0.48 -21.88 -26.16
N THR A 351 -1.01 -20.69 -26.39
CA THR A 351 -0.33 -19.41 -26.13
C THR A 351 -1.30 -18.46 -25.42
N LEU A 352 -0.83 -17.27 -25.08
CA LEU A 352 -1.63 -16.14 -24.62
C LEU A 352 -1.36 -14.95 -25.52
N ASN A 353 -2.37 -14.23 -25.96
CA ASN A 353 -2.24 -13.00 -26.74
C ASN A 353 -3.08 -11.87 -26.14
N TYR A 354 -3.10 -10.70 -26.79
CA TYR A 354 -3.77 -9.52 -26.25
C TYR A 354 -5.28 -9.72 -25.97
N TYR A 355 -5.98 -10.61 -26.70
CA TYR A 355 -7.37 -10.95 -26.38
C TYR A 355 -7.50 -11.66 -25.02
N ASN A 356 -6.56 -12.53 -24.66
CA ASN A 356 -6.52 -13.15 -23.34
C ASN A 356 -6.19 -12.11 -22.26
N TYR A 357 -5.25 -11.21 -22.56
CA TYR A 357 -4.82 -10.16 -21.64
C TYR A 357 -5.91 -9.11 -21.42
N ASP A 358 -6.77 -8.84 -22.39
CA ASP A 358 -7.93 -7.96 -22.24
C ASP A 358 -8.95 -8.52 -21.26
N ASP A 359 -9.28 -9.82 -21.38
CA ASP A 359 -10.16 -10.50 -20.43
C ASP A 359 -9.55 -10.59 -19.02
N GLN A 360 -8.24 -10.83 -18.93
CA GLN A 360 -7.50 -10.76 -17.67
C GLN A 360 -7.58 -9.36 -17.05
N ALA A 361 -7.26 -8.31 -17.81
CA ALA A 361 -7.26 -6.93 -17.33
C ALA A 361 -8.64 -6.47 -16.86
N LYS A 362 -9.69 -6.80 -17.63
CA LYS A 362 -11.10 -6.51 -17.29
C LYS A 362 -11.47 -7.03 -15.89
N LEU A 363 -10.92 -8.18 -15.51
CA LEU A 363 -11.24 -8.83 -14.24
C LEU A 363 -10.24 -8.49 -13.12
N LEU A 364 -8.96 -8.36 -13.43
CA LEU A 364 -7.90 -8.24 -12.43
C LEU A 364 -7.65 -6.79 -12.01
N VAL A 365 -7.75 -5.81 -12.92
CA VAL A 365 -7.43 -4.40 -12.61
C VAL A 365 -8.41 -3.78 -11.58
N PRO A 366 -9.75 -3.88 -11.73
CA PRO A 366 -10.68 -3.40 -10.70
C PRO A 366 -10.45 -4.05 -9.33
N ARG A 367 -10.07 -5.34 -9.32
CA ARG A 367 -9.76 -6.07 -8.08
C ARG A 367 -8.46 -5.58 -7.46
N ALA A 368 -7.42 -5.37 -8.26
CA ALA A 368 -6.17 -4.78 -7.79
C ALA A 368 -6.43 -3.46 -7.04
N VAL A 369 -7.21 -2.56 -7.66
CA VAL A 369 -7.60 -1.27 -7.05
C VAL A 369 -8.36 -1.46 -5.75
N ALA A 370 -9.38 -2.31 -5.75
CA ALA A 370 -10.25 -2.52 -4.59
C ALA A 370 -9.53 -3.22 -3.42
N TYR A 371 -8.69 -4.21 -3.68
CA TYR A 371 -7.88 -4.90 -2.67
C TYR A 371 -6.80 -3.96 -2.11
N SER A 372 -6.13 -3.15 -2.94
CA SER A 372 -5.22 -2.11 -2.47
C SER A 372 -5.93 -1.11 -1.55
N ALA A 373 -7.12 -0.63 -1.95
CA ALA A 373 -7.91 0.28 -1.13
C ALA A 373 -8.34 -0.37 0.21
N GLY A 374 -8.76 -1.65 0.18
CA GLY A 374 -9.09 -2.39 1.40
C GLY A 374 -7.90 -2.57 2.34
N LEU A 375 -6.70 -2.85 1.81
CA LEU A 375 -5.47 -2.94 2.61
C LEU A 375 -5.12 -1.60 3.27
N ILE A 376 -5.26 -0.50 2.54
CA ILE A 376 -5.05 0.86 3.07
C ILE A 376 -6.09 1.20 4.15
N ASP A 377 -7.37 0.90 3.90
CA ASP A 377 -8.44 1.08 4.89
C ASP A 377 -8.14 0.26 6.14
N TYR A 378 -7.66 -0.98 6.00
CA TYR A 378 -7.25 -1.81 7.12
C TYR A 378 -6.10 -1.17 7.90
N PHE A 379 -5.07 -0.62 7.24
CA PHE A 379 -3.98 0.07 7.93
C PHE A 379 -4.47 1.24 8.79
N PHE A 380 -5.38 2.06 8.29
CA PHE A 380 -5.91 3.23 9.01
C PHE A 380 -7.20 2.97 9.82
N ARG A 381 -7.66 1.72 9.94
CA ARG A 381 -8.99 1.40 10.49
C ARG A 381 -9.22 1.83 11.94
N GLY A 382 -8.16 1.92 12.74
CA GLY A 382 -8.27 2.14 14.18
C GLY A 382 -8.93 3.48 14.48
N SER A 383 -9.85 3.50 15.44
CA SER A 383 -10.52 4.71 15.89
C SER A 383 -10.64 4.74 17.42
N ILE A 384 -10.39 5.91 18.00
CA ILE A 384 -10.51 6.13 19.44
C ILE A 384 -11.56 7.21 19.63
N TYR A 385 -12.59 6.93 20.41
CA TYR A 385 -13.52 7.95 20.85
C TYR A 385 -12.83 8.81 21.91
N VAL A 386 -12.78 10.13 21.69
CA VAL A 386 -12.17 11.11 22.59
C VAL A 386 -13.21 12.14 22.98
N ALA A 387 -13.43 12.31 24.28
CA ALA A 387 -14.34 13.31 24.82
C ALA A 387 -13.69 14.12 25.95
N PRO A 388 -14.15 15.35 26.20
CA PRO A 388 -13.78 16.06 27.41
C PRO A 388 -14.26 15.29 28.65
N PRO A 389 -13.66 15.56 29.82
CA PRO A 389 -14.17 15.02 31.06
C PRO A 389 -15.51 15.72 31.42
N PRO A 390 -16.28 15.22 32.40
CA PRO A 390 -17.59 15.79 32.74
C PRO A 390 -17.59 17.27 33.07
N GLU A 391 -16.44 17.80 33.50
CA GLU A 391 -16.23 19.22 33.78
C GLU A 391 -16.18 20.09 32.50
N GLY A 392 -16.11 19.49 31.31
CA GLY A 392 -16.16 20.17 30.01
C GLY A 392 -14.84 20.79 29.54
N VAL A 393 -13.78 20.73 30.35
CA VAL A 393 -12.50 21.39 30.08
C VAL A 393 -11.36 20.36 30.09
N TYR A 394 -10.53 20.35 29.04
CA TYR A 394 -9.39 19.43 28.93
C TYR A 394 -8.24 19.76 29.87
N ALA A 395 -7.96 21.05 30.07
CA ALA A 395 -6.91 21.54 30.95
C ALA A 395 -7.21 22.97 31.42
N LEU A 396 -6.68 23.32 32.59
CA LEU A 396 -6.78 24.65 33.17
C LEU A 396 -5.43 25.05 33.77
N VAL A 397 -5.10 26.32 33.65
CA VAL A 397 -3.88 26.94 34.16
C VAL A 397 -4.23 28.27 34.82
N ASP A 398 -3.50 28.65 35.87
CA ASP A 398 -3.66 29.95 36.51
C ASP A 398 -2.82 31.01 35.77
N HIS A 399 -3.50 31.94 35.10
CA HIS A 399 -2.83 33.01 34.35
C HIS A 399 -2.17 34.06 35.26
N GLY A 400 -2.60 34.15 36.52
CA GLY A 400 -2.03 35.06 37.53
C GLY A 400 -0.72 34.56 38.12
N ASP A 401 -0.37 33.29 37.94
CA ASP A 401 0.88 32.70 38.38
C ASP A 401 1.98 32.92 37.31
N PRO A 402 3.06 33.69 37.59
CA PRO A 402 4.14 33.91 36.64
C PRO A 402 4.88 32.63 36.22
N ALA A 403 4.83 31.57 37.03
CA ALA A 403 5.41 30.27 36.69
C ALA A 403 4.54 29.48 35.68
N SER A 404 3.30 29.93 35.48
CA SER A 404 2.32 29.33 34.57
C SER A 404 2.09 30.20 33.33
N ASN A 405 2.20 31.52 33.48
CA ASN A 405 2.07 32.54 32.44
C ASN A 405 3.44 33.14 32.07
N CYS A 406 4.28 32.33 31.44
CA CYS A 406 5.53 32.79 30.85
C CYS A 406 5.59 32.39 29.37
N LYS A 407 6.01 33.32 28.53
CA LYS A 407 6.10 33.09 27.08
C LYS A 407 7.05 31.93 26.80
N ASP A 408 6.61 31.05 25.90
CA ASP A 408 7.32 29.90 25.35
C ASP A 408 7.66 28.73 26.29
N ASN A 409 7.88 28.97 27.58
CA ASN A 409 8.44 27.97 28.51
C ASN A 409 7.44 27.44 29.54
N CYS A 410 6.31 28.12 29.74
CA CYS A 410 5.29 27.74 30.73
C CYS A 410 3.96 27.44 30.04
N GLY A 411 3.07 26.72 30.73
CA GLY A 411 1.73 26.43 30.24
C GLY A 411 1.14 25.16 30.83
N PHE A 412 0.46 24.37 30.01
CA PHE A 412 -0.32 23.22 30.47
C PHE A 412 0.57 21.99 30.63
N THR A 413 0.63 21.45 31.84
CA THR A 413 1.38 20.23 32.17
C THR A 413 0.49 19.00 32.28
N LYS A 414 -0.84 19.16 32.30
CA LYS A 414 -1.79 18.06 32.42
C LYS A 414 -2.99 18.30 31.54
N ILE A 415 -3.49 17.23 30.92
CA ILE A 415 -4.81 17.19 30.29
C ILE A 415 -5.59 16.01 30.83
N LYS A 416 -6.92 16.14 30.90
CA LYS A 416 -7.85 15.06 31.26
C LYS A 416 -8.80 14.82 30.09
N VAL A 417 -8.97 13.57 29.70
CA VAL A 417 -9.83 13.13 28.58
C VAL A 417 -10.64 11.89 28.99
N ARG A 418 -11.71 11.57 28.28
CA ARG A 418 -12.36 10.26 28.35
C ARG A 418 -12.14 9.52 27.04
N LEU A 419 -11.73 8.25 27.12
CA LEU A 419 -11.33 7.44 25.97
C LEU A 419 -12.10 6.11 25.89
N ALA A 420 -12.51 5.72 24.69
CA ALA A 420 -13.03 4.39 24.37
C ALA A 420 -12.52 3.94 23.00
N ASN A 421 -12.47 2.63 22.75
CA ASN A 421 -12.18 2.08 21.42
C ASN A 421 -13.46 2.10 20.57
N SER A 422 -13.50 2.93 19.54
CA SER A 422 -14.60 3.05 18.59
C SER A 422 -14.31 2.35 17.25
N THR A 423 -13.25 1.54 17.18
CA THR A 423 -12.87 0.81 15.95
C THR A 423 -13.99 -0.15 15.53
N PRO A 424 -14.56 0.01 14.31
CA PRO A 424 -15.60 -0.88 13.82
C PRO A 424 -15.12 -2.34 13.69
N ALA A 425 -16.02 -3.29 13.90
CA ALA A 425 -15.75 -4.70 13.57
C ALA A 425 -15.63 -4.90 12.05
N ILE A 426 -14.81 -5.86 11.64
CA ILE A 426 -14.63 -6.23 10.23
C ILE A 426 -15.43 -7.49 9.94
N THR A 427 -16.12 -7.55 8.81
CA THR A 427 -16.77 -8.77 8.33
C THR A 427 -16.04 -9.25 7.07
N PRO A 428 -15.14 -10.23 7.18
CA PRO A 428 -14.45 -10.81 6.04
C PRO A 428 -15.44 -11.43 5.04
N PRO A 429 -15.18 -11.35 3.73
CA PRO A 429 -15.99 -12.04 2.73
C PRO A 429 -16.12 -13.53 3.06
N GLY A 430 -17.35 -13.99 3.24
CA GLY A 430 -17.68 -15.37 3.61
C GLY A 430 -17.05 -15.84 4.94
N GLY A 431 -16.80 -14.91 5.87
CA GLY A 431 -16.32 -15.16 7.22
C GLY A 431 -17.19 -14.49 8.28
N GLU A 432 -16.85 -14.72 9.54
CA GLU A 432 -17.58 -14.18 10.70
C GLU A 432 -17.13 -12.76 11.06
N VAL A 433 -18.03 -12.00 11.67
CA VAL A 433 -17.73 -10.66 12.20
C VAL A 433 -16.58 -10.76 13.21
N THR A 434 -15.49 -10.06 12.93
CA THR A 434 -14.26 -10.04 13.73
C THR A 434 -14.12 -8.71 14.44
N ALA A 435 -14.29 -8.71 15.76
CA ALA A 435 -14.11 -7.53 16.59
C ALA A 435 -12.68 -6.98 16.50
N GLN A 436 -12.55 -5.65 16.36
CA GLN A 436 -11.26 -4.97 16.33
C GLN A 436 -10.94 -4.43 17.73
N ALA A 437 -10.72 -5.36 18.67
CA ALA A 437 -10.41 -5.01 20.05
C ALA A 437 -9.03 -4.33 20.14
N MET A 438 -8.96 -3.24 20.90
CA MET A 438 -7.72 -2.56 21.24
C MET A 438 -7.20 -3.15 22.55
N GLY A 439 -6.16 -3.97 22.46
CA GLY A 439 -5.59 -4.69 23.60
C GLY A 439 -4.80 -3.80 24.54
N SER A 440 -4.13 -4.43 25.51
CA SER A 440 -3.21 -3.74 26.42
C SER A 440 -2.04 -3.15 25.62
N GLY A 441 -1.97 -1.82 25.54
CA GLY A 441 -0.94 -1.11 24.79
C GLY A 441 -0.49 0.18 25.47
N MET A 442 0.19 1.00 24.69
CA MET A 442 0.71 2.30 25.08
C MET A 442 -0.19 3.41 24.54
N LEU A 443 -0.53 4.39 25.38
CA LEU A 443 -1.18 5.63 24.96
C LEU A 443 -0.28 6.83 25.29
N VAL A 444 -0.20 7.76 24.35
CA VAL A 444 0.37 9.10 24.56
C VAL A 444 -0.60 10.16 24.04
N ALA A 445 -0.59 11.31 24.70
CA ALA A 445 -1.19 12.52 24.16
C ALA A 445 -0.12 13.36 23.46
N VAL A 446 -0.41 13.81 22.25
CA VAL A 446 0.45 14.71 21.47
C VAL A 446 -0.30 16.02 21.28
N ALA A 447 0.21 17.08 21.89
CA ALA A 447 -0.25 18.43 21.62
C ALA A 447 0.49 18.95 20.38
N LYS A 448 -0.24 19.25 19.32
CA LYS A 448 0.28 19.70 18.03
C LYS A 448 -0.20 21.13 17.77
N PHE A 449 0.72 22.08 17.62
CA PHE A 449 0.39 23.51 17.60
C PHE A 449 1.40 24.32 16.79
N ARG A 450 1.11 25.61 16.62
CA ARG A 450 2.09 26.65 16.27
C ARG A 450 2.14 27.65 17.41
N ARG A 451 3.27 28.31 17.63
CA ARG A 451 3.33 29.38 18.64
C ARG A 451 2.64 30.64 18.12
N ASN A 452 1.96 31.36 19.02
CA ASN A 452 1.62 32.76 18.82
C ASN A 452 2.89 33.59 19.10
N SER A 453 3.53 34.07 18.04
CA SER A 453 4.74 34.89 18.16
C SER A 453 4.47 36.28 18.74
N CYS A 454 3.23 36.78 18.62
CA CYS A 454 2.79 38.06 19.16
C CYS A 454 2.49 38.01 20.66
N TYR A 455 2.32 36.82 21.25
CA TYR A 455 1.92 36.65 22.66
C TYR A 455 2.75 37.49 23.63
N THR A 456 2.05 38.07 24.61
CA THR A 456 2.58 38.75 25.79
C THR A 456 1.82 38.27 27.03
N THR A 457 2.44 38.34 28.21
CA THR A 457 1.82 37.90 29.48
C THR A 457 0.59 38.74 29.86
N GLU A 458 0.51 39.96 29.34
CA GLU A 458 -0.64 40.88 29.47
C GLU A 458 -1.76 40.61 28.46
N LEU A 459 -1.67 39.53 27.66
CA LEU A 459 -2.63 39.13 26.63
C LEU A 459 -2.81 40.14 25.47
N SER A 460 -1.99 41.20 25.40
CA SER A 460 -2.07 42.21 24.35
C SER A 460 -1.73 41.70 22.94
N GLY A 461 -1.12 40.51 22.86
CA GLY A 461 -0.78 39.80 21.62
C GLY A 461 -1.74 38.69 21.22
N GLU A 462 -2.84 38.51 21.97
CA GLU A 462 -3.89 37.55 21.65
C GLU A 462 -4.92 38.15 20.67
N TYR A 463 -5.63 37.27 19.96
CA TYR A 463 -6.70 37.71 19.08
C TYR A 463 -7.88 38.25 19.91
N VAL A 464 -8.32 39.47 19.59
CA VAL A 464 -9.48 40.09 20.22
C VAL A 464 -10.63 40.11 19.21
N ALA A 465 -11.71 39.40 19.52
CA ALA A 465 -12.86 39.24 18.62
C ALA A 465 -13.52 40.58 18.23
N ASP A 466 -13.49 41.57 19.13
CA ASP A 466 -14.07 42.91 18.90
C ASP A 466 -13.07 43.91 18.26
N SER A 467 -11.89 43.46 17.85
CA SER A 467 -10.93 44.31 17.13
C SER A 467 -11.34 44.52 15.66
N GLN A 468 -10.80 45.58 15.03
CA GLN A 468 -10.97 45.78 13.59
C GLN A 468 -10.14 44.81 12.72
N GLU A 469 -9.26 44.02 13.35
CA GLU A 469 -8.40 43.07 12.66
C GLU A 469 -9.16 41.78 12.32
N LEU A 470 -9.03 41.33 11.07
CA LEU A 470 -9.62 40.05 10.65
C LEU A 470 -8.85 38.88 11.28
N PRO A 471 -9.52 37.78 11.69
CA PRO A 471 -8.86 36.59 12.22
C PRO A 471 -7.72 36.06 11.33
N THR A 472 -7.91 36.14 10.00
CA THR A 472 -6.91 35.69 9.01
C THR A 472 -5.67 36.59 8.99
N GLU A 473 -5.84 37.91 9.17
CA GLU A 473 -4.72 38.86 9.22
C GLU A 473 -3.88 38.63 10.47
N TYR A 474 -4.55 38.49 11.61
CA TYR A 474 -3.93 38.12 12.88
C TYR A 474 -3.16 36.79 12.74
N TYR A 475 -3.82 35.75 12.21
CA TYR A 475 -3.23 34.43 12.05
C TYR A 475 -1.98 34.47 11.17
N ASN A 476 -2.06 35.15 10.02
CA ASN A 476 -0.93 35.26 9.10
C ASN A 476 0.26 36.02 9.70
N ARG A 477 -0.01 37.07 10.49
CA ARG A 477 1.03 37.87 11.15
C ARG A 477 1.68 37.13 12.32
N CYS A 478 0.88 36.51 13.17
CA CYS A 478 1.34 36.04 14.48
C CYS A 478 1.63 34.54 14.55
N VAL A 479 0.95 33.71 13.75
CA VAL A 479 0.94 32.24 13.89
C VAL A 479 1.45 31.51 12.64
N ALA A 480 0.99 31.87 11.44
CA ALA A 480 1.21 31.09 10.22
C ALA A 480 2.69 30.90 9.85
N ALA A 481 3.52 31.90 10.14
CA ALA A 481 4.96 31.86 9.86
C ALA A 481 5.76 31.02 10.87
N GLN A 482 5.15 30.62 11.99
CA GLN A 482 5.81 29.78 12.98
C GLN A 482 5.82 28.31 12.54
N PRO A 483 6.90 27.57 12.82
CA PRO A 483 6.96 26.15 12.55
C PRO A 483 5.91 25.39 13.37
N GLU A 484 5.49 24.25 12.84
CA GLU A 484 4.63 23.33 13.57
C GLU A 484 5.45 22.59 14.63
N GLU A 485 4.96 22.61 15.87
CA GLU A 485 5.59 21.97 17.01
C GLU A 485 4.70 20.88 17.59
N ILE A 486 5.35 19.94 18.29
CA ILE A 486 4.67 18.96 19.12
C ILE A 486 5.25 18.91 20.52
N VAL A 487 4.40 18.57 21.48
CA VAL A 487 4.79 18.13 22.82
C VAL A 487 4.09 16.80 23.11
N VAL A 488 4.85 15.81 23.57
CA VAL A 488 4.35 14.46 23.84
C VAL A 488 4.28 14.23 25.34
N SER A 489 3.18 13.68 25.82
CA SER A 489 3.00 13.34 27.24
C SER A 489 3.90 12.18 27.66
N ALA A 490 4.09 12.03 28.97
CA ALA A 490 4.49 10.76 29.55
C ALA A 490 3.51 9.66 29.13
N PRO A 491 4.00 8.42 28.88
CA PRO A 491 3.16 7.34 28.38
C PRO A 491 2.25 6.77 29.45
N LYS A 492 1.10 6.26 29.00
CA LYS A 492 0.26 5.31 29.73
C LYS A 492 0.48 3.93 29.15
N VAL A 493 1.30 3.13 29.80
CA VAL A 493 1.58 1.74 29.40
C VAL A 493 0.54 0.78 29.94
N ASN A 494 0.42 -0.39 29.32
CA ASN A 494 -0.53 -1.45 29.70
C ASN A 494 -1.98 -0.96 29.83
N THR A 495 -2.39 -0.01 28.99
CA THR A 495 -3.74 0.56 29.01
C THR A 495 -4.61 -0.18 28.02
N THR A 496 -5.81 -0.55 28.45
CA THR A 496 -6.87 -1.13 27.59
C THR A 496 -8.02 -0.14 27.53
N LEU A 497 -8.58 0.06 26.34
CA LEU A 497 -9.76 0.92 26.14
C LEU A 497 -11.01 0.05 25.96
N PRO A 498 -12.12 0.35 26.68
CA PRO A 498 -13.37 -0.38 26.48
C PRO A 498 -13.92 -0.12 25.08
N ALA A 499 -14.46 -1.16 24.44
CA ALA A 499 -15.07 -1.05 23.13
C ALA A 499 -16.44 -0.36 23.20
N CYS A 500 -16.78 0.40 22.17
CA CYS A 500 -18.07 1.09 22.03
C CYS A 500 -18.53 1.15 20.57
N GLY A 501 -19.78 1.60 20.35
CA GLY A 501 -20.32 1.82 19.01
C GLY A 501 -20.99 0.60 18.38
N ALA A 502 -21.18 0.65 17.06
CA ALA A 502 -21.91 -0.36 16.31
C ALA A 502 -21.33 -1.77 16.52
N GLY A 503 -22.18 -2.74 16.88
CA GLY A 503 -21.77 -4.11 17.18
C GLY A 503 -21.45 -4.41 18.65
N THR A 504 -21.34 -3.39 19.52
CA THR A 504 -21.13 -3.57 20.98
C THR A 504 -22.38 -3.34 21.82
N GLY A 505 -23.40 -2.68 21.25
CA GLY A 505 -24.63 -2.30 21.97
C GLY A 505 -24.44 -1.19 23.01
N SER A 506 -23.24 -0.60 23.14
CA SER A 506 -22.90 0.39 24.16
C SER A 506 -22.53 1.75 23.55
N SER A 507 -23.04 2.84 24.14
CA SER A 507 -22.67 4.21 23.77
C SER A 507 -21.25 4.53 24.23
N CYS A 508 -20.45 5.15 23.35
CA CYS A 508 -19.08 5.56 23.66
C CYS A 508 -19.01 6.50 24.85
N ASP A 509 -19.95 7.45 24.94
CA ASP A 509 -20.03 8.39 26.06
C ASP A 509 -20.19 7.72 27.42
N THR A 510 -20.87 6.57 27.47
CA THR A 510 -21.16 5.87 28.72
C THR A 510 -19.99 5.01 29.19
N VAL A 511 -19.26 4.39 28.26
CA VAL A 511 -18.18 3.45 28.58
C VAL A 511 -16.79 4.10 28.59
N ALA A 512 -16.64 5.29 27.99
CA ALA A 512 -15.35 5.96 27.91
C ALA A 512 -14.77 6.24 29.31
N VAL A 513 -13.52 5.82 29.49
CA VAL A 513 -12.81 5.90 30.78
C VAL A 513 -11.98 7.18 30.89
N PRO A 514 -11.99 7.87 32.04
CA PRO A 514 -11.20 9.07 32.23
C PRO A 514 -9.70 8.73 32.35
N LEU A 515 -8.88 9.46 31.60
CA LEU A 515 -7.42 9.36 31.63
C LEU A 515 -6.80 10.74 31.72
N THR A 516 -5.76 10.87 32.56
CA THR A 516 -4.98 12.10 32.71
C THR A 516 -3.58 11.90 32.14
N PHE A 517 -3.23 12.68 31.13
CA PHE A 517 -1.89 12.71 30.54
C PHE A 517 -1.07 13.84 31.15
N THR A 518 0.20 13.56 31.45
CA THR A 518 1.13 14.52 32.05
C THR A 518 2.21 14.85 31.04
N PHE A 519 2.44 16.13 30.76
CA PHE A 519 3.52 16.61 29.91
C PHE A 519 4.75 16.99 30.75
N PRO A 520 5.98 16.84 30.21
CA PRO A 520 7.21 17.22 30.92
C PRO A 520 7.17 18.69 31.36
N THR A 521 7.59 18.98 32.59
CA THR A 521 7.60 20.36 33.11
C THR A 521 8.61 21.26 32.38
N GLN A 522 9.67 20.67 31.82
CA GLN A 522 10.67 21.40 31.02
C GLN A 522 10.18 21.67 29.59
N SER A 523 9.10 21.02 29.15
CA SER A 523 8.50 21.19 27.83
C SER A 523 7.00 20.96 27.94
N PRO A 524 6.26 21.88 28.60
CA PRO A 524 4.81 21.79 28.70
C PRO A 524 4.17 22.13 27.34
N ILE A 525 2.86 21.96 27.23
CA ILE A 525 2.13 22.64 26.15
C ILE A 525 2.23 24.14 26.45
N PRO A 526 2.87 24.95 25.59
CA PRO A 526 3.15 26.33 25.93
C PRO A 526 1.86 27.16 25.98
N ILE A 527 1.82 28.15 26.87
CA ILE A 527 0.66 29.02 27.08
C ILE A 527 0.27 29.78 25.79
N ASN A 528 1.26 30.07 24.94
CA ASN A 528 1.09 30.71 23.64
C ASN A 528 0.92 29.71 22.49
N ALA A 529 0.47 28.48 22.75
CA ALA A 529 0.10 27.53 21.70
C ALA A 529 -1.18 28.02 20.98
N ALA A 530 -1.09 28.19 19.67
CA ALA A 530 -2.18 28.53 18.77
C ALA A 530 -2.41 27.41 17.76
N SER A 531 -3.63 27.32 17.21
CA SER A 531 -4.03 26.21 16.31
C SER A 531 -3.74 24.83 16.93
N LEU A 532 -4.02 24.72 18.24
CA LEU A 532 -3.75 23.53 19.02
C LEU A 532 -4.73 22.42 18.66
N SER A 533 -4.18 21.31 18.21
CA SER A 533 -4.89 20.04 18.09
C SER A 533 -4.31 19.04 19.08
N LEU A 534 -5.20 18.26 19.69
CA LEU A 534 -4.83 17.18 20.58
C LEU A 534 -4.94 15.86 19.84
N GLN A 535 -3.84 15.11 19.75
CA GLN A 535 -3.84 13.78 19.19
C GLN A 535 -3.68 12.74 20.30
N ILE A 536 -4.58 11.76 20.35
CA ILE A 536 -4.43 10.58 21.21
C ILE A 536 -3.87 9.47 20.34
N VAL A 537 -2.65 9.03 20.65
CA VAL A 537 -1.94 8.02 19.88
C VAL A 537 -1.84 6.74 20.72
N PHE A 538 -2.39 5.67 20.20
CA PHE A 538 -2.25 4.31 20.72
C PHE A 538 -1.20 3.55 19.93
N ARG A 539 -0.40 2.73 20.61
CA ARG A 539 0.46 1.72 20.02
C ARG A 539 0.32 0.39 20.74
N GLY A 540 0.06 -0.69 20.00
CA GLY A 540 -0.08 -2.03 20.57
C GLY A 540 -1.09 -2.89 19.81
N PRO A 541 -1.65 -3.94 20.44
CA PRO A 541 -2.53 -4.87 19.74
C PRO A 541 -3.84 -4.24 19.28
N LEU A 542 -4.22 -4.46 18.02
CA LEU A 542 -5.51 -4.06 17.43
C LEU A 542 -6.06 -5.18 16.55
N GLY A 543 -7.12 -5.84 17.00
CA GLY A 543 -7.64 -7.03 16.32
C GLY A 543 -6.55 -8.10 16.23
N ALA A 544 -6.14 -8.48 15.01
CA ALA A 544 -5.08 -9.46 14.79
C ALA A 544 -3.67 -8.86 14.70
N GLU A 545 -3.52 -7.54 14.59
CA GLU A 545 -2.21 -6.89 14.64
C GLU A 545 -1.68 -6.84 16.07
N THR A 546 -0.40 -7.11 16.25
CA THR A 546 0.28 -7.06 17.56
C THR A 546 0.88 -5.69 17.88
N ASP A 547 1.23 -4.89 16.87
CA ASP A 547 1.84 -3.57 17.01
C ASP A 547 1.24 -2.56 16.02
N ALA A 548 -0.06 -2.31 16.16
CA ALA A 548 -0.75 -1.27 15.39
C ALA A 548 -0.51 0.12 16.00
N VAL A 549 -0.60 1.15 15.17
CA VAL A 549 -0.59 2.56 15.59
C VAL A 549 -1.92 3.18 15.21
N VAL A 550 -2.62 3.74 16.19
CA VAL A 550 -3.92 4.38 16.01
C VAL A 550 -3.83 5.82 16.50
N VAL A 551 -4.41 6.75 15.75
CA VAL A 551 -4.46 8.16 16.15
C VAL A 551 -5.86 8.71 15.97
N GLU A 552 -6.36 9.36 17.00
CA GLU A 552 -7.53 10.24 16.90
C GLU A 552 -7.07 11.68 17.13
N THR A 553 -7.58 12.63 16.35
CA THR A 553 -7.26 14.05 16.49
C THR A 553 -8.50 14.84 16.84
N VAL A 554 -8.43 15.61 17.93
CA VAL A 554 -9.49 16.52 18.38
C VAL A 554 -8.98 17.94 18.24
N ASN A 555 -9.80 18.82 17.66
CA ASN A 555 -9.53 20.25 17.69
C ASN A 555 -9.92 20.78 19.09
N VAL A 556 -8.97 21.42 19.77
CA VAL A 556 -9.12 21.93 21.14
C VAL A 556 -8.78 23.41 21.24
N SER A 557 -8.59 24.09 20.10
CA SER A 557 -8.35 25.54 20.01
C SER A 557 -9.62 26.33 19.77
#